data_AF-A0A2W4WXD0-F1
#
_entry.id   AF-A0A2W4WXD0-F1
#
_cell.length_a   1.000
_cell.length_b   1.000
_cell.length_c   1.000
_cell.angle_alpha   90.00
_cell.angle_beta   90.00
_cell.angle_gamma   90.00
#
_symmetry.space_group_name_H-M   'P 1'
#
loop_
_entity.id
_entity.type
_entity.pdbx_description
1 polymer ?
#
loop_
_entity_poly.entity_id
_entity_poly.type
_entity_poly.pdbx_seq_one_letter_code
_entity_poly.pdbx_strand_id
1 'polypeptide(L)'
;MRIASIIAATALALLASACANRTGDMTIAQWCAADERRADTDICKQNADTEEVRVSLGSRIADVLGIANRAQATADTAMTREITCVTRTLNRTPTGTCDPGYTLTGCTQTRYTTRAGGMAIMRSINDTECRFNGQVLEVQVRCCAMGPTPPPATEVRDQQPPAPETPPPARVS
;
A
#
# COMPACT_ATOMS: atom_id res chain seq x y z
N MET A 1 -24.54 -30.17 35.43
CA MET A 1 -24.34 -29.44 34.15
C MET A 1 -25.36 -29.77 33.05
N ARG A 2 -25.88 -31.01 32.94
CA ARG A 2 -26.88 -31.38 31.90
C ARG A 2 -28.31 -30.83 32.15
N ILE A 3 -28.70 -30.63 33.40
CA ILE A 3 -30.06 -30.13 33.75
C ILE A 3 -30.17 -28.62 33.46
N ALA A 4 -29.11 -27.86 33.73
CA ALA A 4 -29.08 -26.41 33.47
C ALA A 4 -29.15 -26.08 31.95
N SER A 5 -28.57 -26.93 31.09
CA SER A 5 -28.62 -26.77 29.63
C SER A 5 -30.00 -27.08 29.06
N ILE A 6 -30.72 -28.04 29.63
CA ILE A 6 -32.10 -28.37 29.22
C ILE A 6 -33.06 -27.22 29.59
N ILE A 7 -32.90 -26.62 30.78
CA ILE A 7 -33.73 -25.50 31.25
C ILE A 7 -33.49 -24.24 30.40
N ALA A 8 -32.25 -23.97 30.00
CA ALA A 8 -31.95 -22.83 29.12
C ALA A 8 -32.53 -23.00 27.71
N ALA A 9 -32.50 -24.22 27.17
CA ALA A 9 -33.08 -24.53 25.86
C ALA A 9 -34.62 -24.44 25.86
N THR A 10 -35.28 -24.90 26.92
CA THR A 10 -36.73 -24.78 27.04
C THR A 10 -37.18 -23.33 27.27
N ALA A 11 -36.42 -22.54 28.03
CA ALA A 11 -36.70 -21.11 28.20
C ALA A 11 -36.59 -20.34 26.86
N LEU A 12 -35.57 -20.62 26.04
CA LEU A 12 -35.45 -20.02 24.70
C LEU A 12 -36.59 -20.46 23.76
N ALA A 13 -36.96 -21.73 23.78
CA ALA A 13 -38.05 -22.25 22.94
C ALA A 13 -39.42 -21.67 23.32
N LEU A 14 -39.68 -21.46 24.61
CA LEU A 14 -40.91 -20.84 25.11
C LEU A 14 -40.98 -19.33 24.79
N LEU A 15 -39.84 -18.63 24.74
CA LEU A 15 -39.79 -17.22 24.32
C LEU A 15 -39.96 -17.06 22.81
N ALA A 16 -39.42 -17.98 22.00
CA ALA A 16 -39.57 -17.95 20.54
C ALA A 16 -41.03 -18.21 20.10
N SER A 17 -41.75 -19.12 20.77
CA SER A 17 -43.16 -19.39 20.46
C SER A 17 -44.11 -18.26 20.89
N ALA A 18 -43.73 -17.47 21.90
CA ALA A 18 -44.47 -16.26 22.29
C ALA A 18 -44.40 -15.14 21.23
N CYS A 19 -43.31 -15.07 20.46
CA CYS A 19 -43.20 -14.13 19.33
C CYS A 19 -43.92 -14.64 18.08
N ALA A 20 -43.94 -15.95 17.83
CA ALA A 20 -44.59 -16.55 16.65
C ALA A 20 -46.13 -16.41 16.68
N ASN A 21 -46.75 -16.30 17.87
CA ASN A 21 -48.21 -16.32 17.98
C ASN A 21 -48.90 -14.95 17.81
N ARG A 22 -48.15 -13.86 17.57
CA ARG A 22 -48.73 -12.50 17.40
C ARG A 22 -49.04 -12.13 15.95
N THR A 23 -48.28 -12.65 14.99
CA THR A 23 -48.49 -12.41 13.56
C THR A 23 -49.13 -13.60 12.84
N GLY A 24 -49.36 -14.71 13.56
CA GLY A 24 -49.82 -15.97 12.99
C GLY A 24 -48.79 -16.56 12.02
N ASP A 25 -49.26 -17.19 10.94
CA ASP A 25 -48.39 -17.77 9.89
C ASP A 25 -47.82 -16.70 8.92
N MET A 26 -48.09 -15.42 9.17
CA MET A 26 -47.63 -14.32 8.31
C MET A 26 -46.30 -13.75 8.79
N THR A 27 -45.46 -13.34 7.84
CA THR A 27 -44.30 -12.50 8.16
C THR A 27 -44.74 -11.15 8.70
N ILE A 28 -43.89 -10.50 9.50
CA ILE A 28 -44.21 -9.19 10.12
C ILE A 28 -44.57 -8.14 9.06
N ALA A 29 -43.83 -8.09 7.95
CA ALA A 29 -44.10 -7.17 6.84
C ALA A 29 -45.48 -7.42 6.21
N GLN A 30 -45.84 -8.69 5.96
CA GLN A 30 -47.16 -9.05 5.41
C GLN A 30 -48.29 -8.76 6.40
N TRP A 31 -48.05 -9.00 7.69
CA TRP A 31 -49.03 -8.76 8.75
C TRP A 31 -49.33 -7.28 8.95
N CYS A 32 -48.30 -6.43 8.84
CA CYS A 32 -48.40 -4.97 8.88
C CYS A 32 -49.03 -4.38 7.61
N ALA A 33 -48.76 -4.97 6.45
CA ALA A 33 -49.33 -4.52 5.17
C ALA A 33 -50.79 -4.96 4.95
N ALA A 34 -51.28 -5.94 5.72
CA ALA A 34 -52.63 -6.49 5.56
C ALA A 34 -53.75 -5.57 6.07
N ASP A 35 -53.46 -4.62 6.97
CA ASP A 35 -54.44 -3.69 7.53
C ASP A 35 -53.75 -2.41 8.03
N GLU A 36 -54.14 -1.26 7.48
CA GLU A 36 -53.57 0.05 7.81
C GLU A 36 -53.75 0.42 9.29
N ARG A 37 -54.79 -0.10 9.97
CA ARG A 37 -55.00 0.14 11.40
C ARG A 37 -53.92 -0.49 12.28
N ARG A 38 -53.11 -1.40 11.73
CA ARG A 38 -52.02 -2.07 12.46
C ARG A 38 -50.71 -1.29 12.41
N ALA A 39 -50.63 -0.23 11.60
CA ALA A 39 -49.46 0.62 11.51
C ALA A 39 -49.01 1.18 12.88
N ASP A 40 -49.97 1.40 13.78
CA ASP A 40 -49.70 1.92 15.12
C ASP A 40 -49.27 0.88 16.16
N THR A 41 -49.26 -0.40 15.80
CA THR A 41 -48.81 -1.47 16.70
C THR A 41 -47.30 -1.47 16.85
N ASP A 42 -46.81 -1.82 18.04
CA ASP A 42 -45.38 -1.86 18.35
C ASP A 42 -44.59 -2.76 17.37
N ILE A 43 -45.21 -3.82 16.86
CA ILE A 43 -44.61 -4.74 15.89
C ILE A 43 -44.30 -4.02 14.57
N CYS A 44 -45.25 -3.23 14.05
CA CYS A 44 -45.07 -2.54 12.78
C CYS A 44 -44.11 -1.36 12.90
N LYS A 45 -44.13 -0.66 14.05
CA LYS A 45 -43.16 0.38 14.39
C LYS A 45 -41.74 -0.17 14.46
N GLN A 46 -41.53 -1.24 15.23
CA GLN A 46 -40.21 -1.86 15.36
C GLN A 46 -39.69 -2.44 14.04
N ASN A 47 -40.58 -2.97 13.19
CA ASN A 47 -40.19 -3.43 11.86
C ASN A 47 -39.77 -2.26 10.95
N ALA A 48 -40.50 -1.15 10.96
CA ALA A 48 -40.13 0.05 10.22
C ALA A 48 -38.77 0.61 10.67
N ASP A 49 -38.54 0.71 11.98
CA ASP A 49 -37.26 1.15 12.54
C ASP A 49 -36.12 0.21 12.15
N THR A 50 -36.36 -1.10 12.13
CA THR A 50 -35.36 -2.10 11.73
C THR A 50 -35.00 -2.00 10.24
N GLU A 51 -35.98 -1.74 9.38
CA GLU A 51 -35.74 -1.55 7.95
C GLU A 51 -35.00 -0.23 7.68
N GLU A 52 -35.31 0.85 8.40
CA GLU A 52 -34.56 2.11 8.33
C GLU A 52 -33.09 1.91 8.75
N VAL A 53 -32.85 1.16 9.83
CA VAL A 53 -31.49 0.81 10.26
C VAL A 53 -30.77 -0.05 9.21
N ARG A 54 -31.44 -1.02 8.58
CA ARG A 54 -30.85 -1.82 7.49
C ARG A 54 -30.45 -0.97 6.30
N VAL A 55 -31.33 -0.06 5.87
CA VAL A 55 -31.06 0.83 4.71
C VAL A 55 -29.94 1.81 5.03
N SER A 56 -29.98 2.46 6.19
CA SER A 56 -28.94 3.43 6.60
C SER A 56 -27.58 2.76 6.81
N LEU A 57 -27.54 1.54 7.36
CA LEU A 57 -26.32 0.76 7.48
C LEU A 57 -25.80 0.32 6.10
N GLY A 58 -26.68 -0.11 5.20
CA GLY A 58 -26.34 -0.46 3.82
C GLY A 58 -25.71 0.71 3.06
N SER A 59 -26.28 1.91 3.18
CA SER A 59 -25.70 3.14 2.61
C SER A 59 -24.31 3.43 3.17
N ARG A 60 -24.14 3.37 4.49
CA ARG A 60 -22.84 3.61 5.14
C ARG A 60 -21.78 2.58 4.71
N ILE A 61 -22.16 1.32 4.56
CA ILE A 61 -21.25 0.27 4.07
C ILE A 61 -20.85 0.55 2.62
N ALA A 62 -21.79 0.93 1.75
CA ALA A 62 -21.51 1.28 0.37
C ALA A 62 -20.56 2.49 0.27
N ASP A 63 -20.77 3.52 1.09
CA ASP A 63 -19.89 4.70 1.17
C ASP A 63 -18.47 4.33 1.62
N VAL A 64 -18.35 3.50 2.67
CA VAL A 64 -17.05 3.03 3.17
C VAL A 64 -16.32 2.19 2.13
N LEU A 65 -17.01 1.30 1.42
CA LEU A 65 -16.42 0.52 0.33
C LEU A 65 -15.97 1.42 -0.83
N GLY A 66 -16.75 2.46 -1.16
CA GLY A 66 -16.36 3.46 -2.15
C GLY A 66 -15.09 4.24 -1.76
N ILE A 67 -14.96 4.61 -0.48
CA ILE A 67 -13.76 5.26 0.07
C ILE A 67 -12.56 4.31 0.02
N ALA A 68 -12.74 3.04 0.42
CA ALA A 68 -11.69 2.03 0.41
C ALA A 68 -11.15 1.77 -1.01
N ASN A 69 -12.03 1.65 -2.00
CA ASN A 69 -11.64 1.48 -3.40
C ASN A 69 -10.86 2.69 -3.94
N ARG A 70 -11.27 3.90 -3.57
CA ARG A 70 -10.54 5.13 -3.93
C ARG A 70 -9.17 5.20 -3.26
N ALA A 71 -9.08 4.78 -2.00
CA ALA A 71 -7.81 4.70 -1.27
C ALA A 71 -6.85 3.69 -1.91
N GLN A 72 -7.35 2.51 -2.30
CA GLN A 72 -6.56 1.49 -3.00
C GLN A 72 -6.02 2.01 -4.34
N ALA A 73 -6.88 2.61 -5.17
CA ALA A 73 -6.44 3.17 -6.45
C ALA A 73 -5.39 4.29 -6.27
N THR A 74 -5.50 5.08 -5.20
CA THR A 74 -4.50 6.10 -4.85
C THR A 74 -3.18 5.48 -4.41
N ALA A 75 -3.25 4.40 -3.63
CA ALA A 75 -2.07 3.64 -3.19
C ALA A 75 -1.35 2.98 -4.37
N ASP A 76 -2.07 2.36 -5.30
CA ASP A 76 -1.50 1.73 -6.51
C ASP A 76 -0.83 2.79 -7.42
N THR A 77 -1.44 3.97 -7.53
CA THR A 77 -0.85 5.10 -8.27
C THR A 77 0.39 5.66 -7.58
N ALA A 78 0.43 5.65 -6.24
CA ALA A 78 1.58 6.07 -5.46
C ALA A 78 2.73 5.05 -5.54
N MET A 79 2.44 3.75 -5.52
CA MET A 79 3.44 2.68 -5.71
C MET A 79 4.11 2.74 -7.09
N THR A 80 3.41 3.26 -8.11
CA THR A 80 3.99 3.49 -9.44
C THR A 80 5.10 4.58 -9.43
N ARG A 81 5.21 5.38 -8.36
CA ARG A 81 6.16 6.49 -8.24
C ARG A 81 7.32 6.23 -7.27
N GLU A 82 7.43 5.03 -6.72
CA GLU A 82 8.58 4.67 -5.90
C GLU A 82 9.82 4.54 -6.80
N ILE A 83 10.86 5.33 -6.51
CA ILE A 83 12.12 5.34 -7.25
C ILE A 83 13.17 4.67 -6.38
N THR A 84 13.63 3.49 -6.80
CA THR A 84 14.74 2.80 -6.15
C THR A 84 16.02 3.05 -6.93
N CYS A 85 17.01 3.66 -6.28
CA CYS A 85 18.32 3.92 -6.88
C CYS A 85 19.41 3.08 -6.23
N VAL A 86 20.20 2.42 -7.06
CA VAL A 86 21.39 1.66 -6.67
C VAL A 86 22.64 2.30 -7.27
N THR A 87 23.78 2.15 -6.61
CA THR A 87 25.07 2.60 -7.15
C THR A 87 25.91 1.39 -7.49
N ARG A 88 26.45 1.36 -8.70
CA ARG A 88 27.32 0.28 -9.18
C ARG A 88 28.73 0.79 -9.34
N THR A 89 29.69 0.09 -8.74
CA THR A 89 31.10 0.41 -8.93
C THR A 89 31.70 -0.45 -10.03
N LEU A 90 32.13 0.17 -11.12
CA LEU A 90 32.77 -0.51 -12.24
C LEU A 90 34.25 -0.14 -12.27
N ASN A 91 35.09 -1.13 -12.55
CA ASN A 91 36.53 -0.97 -12.52
C ASN A 91 37.12 -1.17 -13.91
N ARG A 92 38.20 -0.43 -14.21
CA ARG A 92 39.02 -0.61 -15.41
C ARG A 92 38.20 -0.60 -16.71
N THR A 93 37.20 0.28 -16.82
CA THR A 93 36.27 0.35 -17.94
C THR A 93 36.25 1.75 -18.58
N PRO A 94 36.10 1.87 -19.91
CA PRO A 94 35.85 3.16 -20.56
C PRO A 94 34.36 3.56 -20.55
N THR A 95 33.46 2.68 -20.09
CA THR A 95 32.02 2.90 -20.04
C THR A 95 31.43 2.50 -18.69
N GLY A 96 30.46 3.26 -18.20
CA GLY A 96 29.64 2.89 -17.05
C GLY A 96 28.22 2.54 -17.50
N THR A 97 27.68 1.42 -17.02
CA THR A 97 26.37 0.91 -17.42
C THR A 97 25.55 0.43 -16.23
N CYS A 98 24.23 0.47 -16.38
CA CYS A 98 23.27 -0.05 -15.42
C CYS A 98 22.86 -1.49 -15.74
N ASP A 99 22.26 -2.18 -14.76
CA ASP A 99 21.63 -3.46 -15.00
C ASP A 99 20.33 -3.30 -15.80
N PRO A 100 19.89 -4.34 -16.54
CA PRO A 100 18.63 -4.28 -17.26
C PRO A 100 17.46 -3.86 -16.36
N GLY A 101 16.64 -2.92 -16.84
CA GLY A 101 15.50 -2.38 -16.09
C GLY A 101 15.83 -1.20 -15.17
N TYR A 102 17.10 -0.77 -15.10
CA TYR A 102 17.49 0.49 -14.48
C TYR A 102 17.87 1.54 -15.53
N THR A 103 17.51 2.79 -15.25
CA THR A 103 17.91 3.98 -16.01
C THR A 103 19.13 4.61 -15.37
N LEU A 104 20.11 5.01 -16.19
CA LEU A 104 21.32 5.68 -15.73
C LEU A 104 21.04 7.15 -15.40
N THR A 105 21.34 7.55 -14.16
CA THR A 105 21.11 8.90 -13.65
C THR A 105 22.41 9.70 -13.51
N GLY A 106 23.54 9.02 -13.36
CA GLY A 106 24.83 9.70 -13.24
C GLY A 106 26.02 8.77 -13.17
N CYS A 107 27.20 9.32 -13.48
CA CYS A 107 28.48 8.62 -13.37
C CYS A 107 29.54 9.52 -12.73
N THR A 108 30.27 8.97 -11.76
CA THR A 108 31.35 9.68 -11.06
C THR A 108 32.61 8.84 -11.11
N GLN A 109 33.69 9.40 -11.66
CA GLN A 109 35.02 8.77 -11.56
C GLN A 109 35.51 8.96 -10.12
N THR A 110 35.73 7.88 -9.38
CA THR A 110 36.15 7.94 -7.97
C THR A 110 37.64 7.69 -7.78
N ARG A 111 38.28 7.03 -8.75
CA ARG A 111 39.73 6.81 -8.74
C ARG A 111 40.40 7.38 -9.98
N TYR A 112 41.24 8.38 -9.72
CA TYR A 112 42.16 8.99 -10.66
C TYR A 112 43.56 8.47 -10.31
N THR A 113 44.37 7.97 -11.25
CA THR A 113 45.78 7.63 -10.91
C THR A 113 46.77 8.47 -11.68
N THR A 114 47.92 8.63 -11.04
CA THR A 114 49.08 9.38 -11.52
C THR A 114 50.00 8.56 -12.42
N ARG A 115 49.86 7.22 -12.49
CA ARG A 115 50.69 6.33 -13.33
C ARG A 115 50.03 5.84 -14.64
N ALA A 116 48.73 6.02 -14.79
CA ALA A 116 48.00 5.65 -15.98
C ALA A 116 47.01 6.77 -16.34
N GLY A 117 47.52 7.83 -16.97
CA GLY A 117 46.74 8.74 -17.82
C GLY A 117 45.58 9.51 -17.16
N GLY A 118 45.89 10.46 -16.27
CA GLY A 118 45.03 11.63 -15.97
C GLY A 118 43.58 11.35 -15.56
N MET A 119 42.77 12.41 -15.47
CA MET A 119 41.32 12.24 -15.35
C MET A 119 40.75 11.80 -16.70
N ALA A 120 39.89 10.79 -16.70
CA ALA A 120 39.17 10.43 -17.91
C ALA A 120 37.96 11.37 -18.03
N ILE A 121 37.89 12.10 -19.13
CA ILE A 121 36.83 13.06 -19.40
C ILE A 121 35.63 12.29 -19.94
N MET A 122 34.49 12.42 -19.27
CA MET A 122 33.22 11.89 -19.75
C MET A 122 32.85 12.60 -21.06
N ARG A 123 32.62 11.82 -22.11
CA ARG A 123 32.30 12.30 -23.47
C ARG A 123 30.81 12.37 -23.73
N SER A 124 30.06 11.43 -23.17
CA SER A 124 28.62 11.34 -23.37
C SER A 124 27.99 10.60 -22.20
N ILE A 125 26.74 10.95 -21.93
CA ILE A 125 25.86 10.28 -20.98
C ILE A 125 24.48 10.19 -21.59
N ASN A 126 23.86 9.03 -21.49
CA ASN A 126 22.48 8.78 -21.87
C ASN A 126 21.82 7.88 -20.80
N ASP A 127 20.57 7.49 -21.04
CA ASP A 127 19.77 6.70 -20.10
C ASP A 127 20.29 5.27 -19.85
N THR A 128 21.28 4.79 -20.63
CA THR A 128 21.79 3.41 -20.55
C THR A 128 23.28 3.33 -20.22
N GLU A 129 24.08 4.27 -20.71
CA GLU A 129 25.53 4.31 -20.52
C GLU A 129 26.10 5.72 -20.40
N CYS A 130 27.22 5.81 -19.68
CA CYS A 130 28.14 6.92 -19.73
C CYS A 130 29.46 6.48 -20.34
N ARG A 131 30.03 7.28 -21.24
CA ARG A 131 31.24 6.94 -21.99
C ARG A 131 32.35 7.93 -21.71
N PHE A 132 33.54 7.44 -21.46
CA PHE A 132 34.74 8.24 -21.20
C PHE A 132 35.66 8.25 -22.41
N ASN A 133 36.54 9.25 -22.48
CA ASN A 133 37.55 9.37 -23.54
C ASN A 133 38.69 8.34 -23.43
N GLY A 134 38.79 7.65 -22.30
CA GLY A 134 39.80 6.67 -21.98
C GLY A 134 39.33 5.74 -20.87
N GLN A 135 40.19 4.81 -20.46
CA GLN A 135 39.86 3.82 -19.44
C GLN A 135 39.81 4.46 -18.05
N VAL A 136 38.67 4.29 -17.35
CA VAL A 136 38.49 4.70 -15.95
C VAL A 136 38.87 3.55 -15.04
N LEU A 137 39.67 3.82 -14.01
CA LEU A 137 40.08 2.79 -13.06
C LEU A 137 38.95 2.37 -12.12
N GLU A 138 38.16 3.34 -11.67
CA GLU A 138 36.96 3.11 -10.86
C GLU A 138 35.94 4.21 -11.17
N VAL A 139 34.73 3.80 -11.55
CA VAL A 139 33.57 4.67 -11.78
C VAL A 139 32.40 4.16 -10.95
N GLN A 140 31.71 5.06 -10.27
CA GLN A 140 30.44 4.82 -9.63
C GLN A 140 29.30 5.29 -10.53
N VAL A 141 28.42 4.38 -10.93
CA VAL A 141 27.26 4.63 -11.77
C VAL A 141 26.02 4.60 -10.90
N ARG A 142 25.23 5.67 -10.90
CA ARG A 142 23.95 5.75 -10.19
C ARG A 142 22.83 5.35 -11.15
N CYS A 143 22.13 4.29 -10.80
CA CYS A 143 21.11 3.63 -11.61
C CYS A 143 19.80 3.64 -10.85
N CYS A 144 18.70 4.09 -11.45
CA CYS A 144 17.39 4.14 -10.80
C CYS A 144 16.34 3.36 -11.59
N ALA A 145 15.48 2.64 -10.89
CA ALA A 145 14.31 1.97 -11.45
C ALA A 145 13.04 2.54 -10.81
N MET A 146 11.95 2.55 -11.56
CA MET A 146 10.62 2.96 -11.08
C MET A 146 9.78 1.72 -10.78
N GLY A 147 9.06 1.76 -9.67
CA GLY A 147 8.09 0.74 -9.26
C GLY A 147 8.45 0.04 -7.94
N PRO A 148 7.47 -0.64 -7.33
CA PRO A 148 7.59 -1.21 -5.98
C PRO A 148 8.49 -2.44 -5.92
N THR A 149 8.80 -3.04 -7.08
CA THR A 149 9.65 -4.24 -7.20
C THR A 149 10.69 -4.02 -8.30
N PRO A 150 11.79 -3.31 -7.99
CA PRO A 150 12.87 -3.13 -8.95
C PRO A 150 13.51 -4.50 -9.28
N PRO A 151 14.02 -4.71 -10.50
CA PRO A 151 14.70 -5.95 -10.86
C PRO A 151 15.93 -6.14 -9.96
N PRO A 152 16.35 -7.39 -9.70
CA PRO A 152 17.51 -7.66 -8.85
C PRO A 152 18.74 -6.94 -9.41
N ALA A 153 19.28 -5.99 -8.65
CA ALA A 153 20.53 -5.35 -9.02
C ALA A 153 21.68 -6.33 -8.79
N THR A 154 22.59 -6.43 -9.74
CA THR A 154 23.87 -7.08 -9.48
C THR A 154 24.65 -6.14 -8.58
N GLU A 155 24.58 -6.37 -7.27
CA GLU A 155 25.31 -5.62 -6.25
C GLU A 155 26.82 -5.74 -6.50
N VAL A 156 27.40 -4.73 -7.14
CA VAL A 156 28.85 -4.55 -7.15
C VAL A 156 29.19 -3.57 -6.04
N ARG A 157 29.09 -4.12 -4.82
CA ARG A 157 29.51 -3.59 -3.51
C ARG A 157 28.64 -2.46 -2.92
N ASP A 158 27.85 -2.85 -1.92
CA ASP A 158 27.24 -1.95 -0.94
C ASP A 158 28.33 -1.13 -0.23
N GLN A 159 28.48 0.12 -0.64
CA GLN A 159 28.83 1.14 0.33
C GLN A 159 27.59 2.01 0.50
N GLN A 160 26.88 1.73 1.60
CA GLN A 160 25.88 2.61 2.15
C GLN A 160 26.39 4.06 2.08
N PRO A 161 25.59 5.03 1.58
CA PRO A 161 25.99 6.42 1.55
C PRO A 161 26.49 6.87 2.93
N PRO A 162 27.59 7.64 3.04
CA PRO A 162 28.03 8.15 4.32
C PRO A 162 26.89 8.97 4.94
N ALA A 163 26.62 8.73 6.22
CA ALA A 163 25.61 9.47 6.96
C ALA A 163 25.93 10.99 6.88
N PRO A 164 24.91 11.87 6.78
CA PRO A 164 25.13 13.31 6.80
C PRO A 164 25.96 13.72 8.02
N GLU A 165 27.09 14.39 7.79
CA GLU A 165 27.90 14.93 8.87
C GLU A 165 27.11 16.05 9.56
N THR A 166 26.73 15.84 10.82
CA THR A 166 26.13 16.90 11.65
C THR A 166 27.18 17.98 11.86
N PRO A 167 26.92 19.26 11.50
CA PRO A 167 27.86 20.34 11.74
C PRO A 167 28.20 20.44 13.23
N PRO A 168 29.48 20.61 13.61
CA PRO A 168 29.83 20.79 15.01
C PRO A 168 29.12 22.06 15.54
N PRO A 169 28.61 22.03 16.79
CA PRO A 169 27.89 23.16 17.35
C PRO A 169 28.78 24.40 17.35
N ALA A 170 28.21 25.53 16.90
CA ALA A 170 28.89 26.80 16.88
C ALA A 170 29.39 27.14 18.29
N ARG A 171 30.70 27.41 18.41
CA ARG A 171 31.27 27.92 19.66
C ARG A 171 30.67 29.30 19.93
N VAL A 172 29.82 29.37 20.94
CA VAL A 172 29.36 30.64 21.50
C VAL A 172 30.53 31.21 22.29
N SER A 173 31.12 32.29 21.78
CA SER A 173 32.09 33.15 22.46
C SER A 173 31.40 34.08 23.43
#